data_AF-A0A1Z8WVS0-F1
#
_entry.id   AF-A0A1Z8WVS0-F1
#
_cell.length_a   1.000
_cell.length_b   1.000
_cell.length_c   1.000
_cell.angle_alpha   90.00
_cell.angle_beta   90.00
_cell.angle_gamma   90.00
#
_symmetry.space_group_name_H-M   'P 1'
#
loop_
_entity.id
_entity.type
_entity.pdbx_description
1 polymer ?
#
loop_
_entity_poly.entity_id
_entity_poly.type
_entity_poly.pdbx_seq_one_letter_code
_entity_poly.pdbx_strand_id
1 'polypeptide(L)'
;MILPKGTKVTITRKEILKLGDLAKIEISEKDVEELQKQLNKILKFVDKINEQPLINNQNSIEVSAPHKSRLRPDEITENLDRLSISKNSPNSSESLITVPLVIE
;
A
#
# COMPACT_ATOMS: atom_id res chain seq x y z
N MET A 1 17.08 2.50 -18.99
CA MET A 1 16.39 1.20 -19.02
C MET A 1 14.92 1.47 -19.26
N ILE A 2 14.47 1.31 -20.51
CA ILE A 2 13.14 1.74 -20.97
C ILE A 2 12.19 0.57 -20.75
N LEU A 3 11.14 0.77 -19.96
CA LEU A 3 10.06 -0.21 -19.78
C LEU A 3 9.44 -0.54 -21.15
N PRO A 4 9.23 -1.82 -21.50
CA PRO A 4 8.65 -2.19 -22.78
C PRO A 4 7.22 -1.68 -22.89
N LYS A 5 6.93 -0.98 -23.99
CA LYS A 5 5.60 -0.50 -24.35
C LYS A 5 4.60 -1.67 -24.39
N GLY A 6 3.48 -1.50 -23.67
CA GLY A 6 2.23 -2.23 -23.92
C GLY A 6 2.29 -3.73 -23.73
N THR A 7 2.70 -4.21 -22.55
CA THR A 7 2.45 -5.61 -22.18
C THR A 7 0.98 -5.72 -21.81
N LYS A 8 0.20 -6.59 -22.48
CA LYS A 8 -1.14 -6.97 -22.00
C LYS A 8 -0.98 -7.64 -20.64
N VAL A 9 -1.14 -6.88 -19.56
CA VAL A 9 -1.02 -7.40 -18.21
C VAL A 9 -2.29 -8.17 -17.89
N THR A 10 -2.19 -9.49 -17.96
CA THR A 10 -3.28 -10.38 -17.54
C THR A 10 -2.83 -11.05 -16.27
N ILE A 11 -3.50 -10.76 -15.16
CA ILE A 11 -3.15 -11.33 -13.85
C ILE A 11 -3.58 -12.80 -13.78
N THR A 12 -2.68 -13.62 -13.28
CA THR A 12 -2.83 -15.05 -13.01
C THR A 12 -3.21 -15.30 -11.55
N ARG A 13 -3.78 -16.48 -11.26
CA ARG A 13 -4.07 -16.93 -9.87
C ARG A 13 -2.84 -16.85 -8.96
N LYS A 14 -1.66 -17.28 -9.43
CA LYS A 14 -0.42 -17.22 -8.66
C LYS A 14 -0.04 -15.79 -8.25
N GLU A 15 -0.28 -14.83 -9.14
CA GLU A 15 -0.02 -13.41 -8.86
C GLU A 15 -1.02 -12.85 -7.85
N ILE A 16 -2.28 -13.28 -7.87
CA ILE A 16 -3.28 -12.88 -6.87
C ILE A 16 -2.88 -13.34 -5.47
N LEU A 17 -2.50 -14.61 -5.32
CA LEU A 17 -2.04 -15.14 -4.03
C LEU A 17 -0.79 -14.41 -3.55
N LYS A 18 0.18 -14.18 -4.45
CA LYS A 18 1.37 -13.39 -4.14
C LYS A 18 1.05 -11.95 -3.72
N LEU A 19 0.05 -11.31 -4.34
CA LEU A 19 -0.41 -9.98 -3.96
C LEU A 19 -1.09 -9.99 -2.59
N GLY A 20 -1.87 -11.03 -2.27
CA GLY A 20 -2.45 -11.25 -0.94
C GLY A 20 -1.37 -11.32 0.14
N ASP A 21 -0.32 -12.12 -0.09
CA ASP A 21 0.80 -12.27 0.84
C ASP A 21 1.56 -10.95 1.08
N LEU A 22 1.74 -10.15 0.02
CA LEU A 22 2.38 -8.83 0.10
C LEU A 22 1.50 -7.82 0.84
N ALA A 23 0.18 -7.86 0.63
CA ALA A 23 -0.78 -6.99 1.28
C ALA A 23 -1.18 -7.46 2.69
N LYS A 24 -0.70 -8.64 3.12
CA LYS A 24 -1.12 -9.31 4.38
C LYS A 24 -2.64 -9.54 4.42
N ILE A 25 -3.22 -9.92 3.28
CA ILE A 25 -4.63 -10.27 3.12
C ILE A 25 -4.70 -11.75 2.76
N GLU A 26 -5.37 -12.53 3.60
CA GLU A 26 -5.67 -13.93 3.29
C GLU A 26 -6.76 -13.99 2.21
N ILE A 27 -6.48 -14.68 1.11
CA ILE A 27 -7.40 -14.82 -0.03
C ILE A 27 -7.83 -16.28 -0.11
N SER A 28 -9.13 -16.53 0.04
CA SER A 28 -9.67 -17.88 -0.08
C SER A 28 -9.69 -18.34 -1.53
N GLU A 29 -9.52 -19.64 -1.78
CA GLU A 29 -9.50 -20.20 -3.13
C GLU A 29 -10.79 -19.97 -3.93
N LYS A 30 -11.91 -19.80 -3.22
CA LYS A 30 -13.22 -19.52 -3.83
C LYS A 30 -13.27 -18.10 -4.41
N ASP A 31 -12.55 -17.17 -3.78
CA ASP A 31 -12.57 -15.74 -4.14
C ASP A 31 -11.55 -15.41 -5.24
N VAL A 32 -10.54 -16.27 -5.44
CA VAL A 32 -9.46 -16.06 -6.42
C VAL A 32 -10.01 -15.84 -7.82
N GLU A 33 -10.96 -16.65 -8.28
CA GLU A 33 -11.51 -16.52 -9.63
C GLU A 33 -12.26 -15.21 -9.85
N GLU A 34 -13.00 -14.75 -8.83
CA GLU A 34 -13.73 -13.50 -8.90
C GLU A 34 -12.77 -12.31 -8.88
N LEU A 35 -11.82 -12.31 -7.94
CA LEU A 35 -10.77 -11.30 -7.84
C LEU A 35 -9.95 -11.21 -9.14
N GLN A 36 -9.66 -12.34 -9.78
CA GLN A 36 -8.98 -12.37 -11.06
C GLN A 36 -9.76 -11.62 -12.14
N LYS A 37 -11.07 -11.85 -12.23
CA LYS A 37 -11.93 -11.14 -13.20
C LYS A 37 -11.98 -9.65 -12.91
N GLN A 38 -12.15 -9.27 -11.65
CA GLN A 38 -12.26 -7.87 -11.23
C GLN A 38 -10.95 -7.11 -11.45
N LEU A 39 -9.81 -7.65 -11.02
CA LEU A 39 -8.50 -7.02 -11.19
C LEU A 39 -8.13 -6.86 -12.66
N ASN A 40 -8.40 -7.87 -13.50
CA ASN A 40 -8.18 -7.76 -14.94
C ASN A 40 -9.08 -6.68 -15.59
N LYS A 41 -10.29 -6.43 -15.08
CA LYS A 41 -11.14 -5.32 -15.54
C LYS A 41 -10.55 -3.97 -15.14
N ILE A 42 -10.03 -3.84 -13.92
CA ILE A 42 -9.38 -2.62 -13.43
C ILE A 42 -8.11 -2.33 -14.24
N LEU A 43 -7.26 -3.33 -14.45
CA LEU A 43 -6.02 -3.17 -15.25
C LEU A 43 -6.33 -2.71 -16.68
N LYS A 44 -7.33 -3.30 -17.34
CA LYS A 44 -7.79 -2.84 -18.66
C LYS A 44 -8.29 -1.40 -18.66
N PHE A 45 -8.88 -0.94 -17.55
CA PHE A 45 -9.31 0.45 -17.42
C PHE A 45 -8.10 1.39 -17.25
N VAL A 46 -7.13 1.00 -16.42
CA VAL A 46 -5.88 1.75 -16.19
C VAL A 46 -5.02 1.80 -17.46
N ASP A 47 -5.04 0.76 -18.28
CA ASP A 47 -4.30 0.72 -19.56
C ASP A 47 -4.67 1.87 -20.51
N LYS A 48 -5.87 2.46 -20.37
CA LYS A 48 -6.28 3.65 -21.14
C LYS A 48 -5.37 4.86 -20.90
N ILE A 49 -4.69 4.92 -19.75
CA ILE A 49 -3.72 5.99 -19.46
C ILE A 49 -2.54 5.95 -20.44
N ASN A 50 -2.16 4.77 -20.93
CA ASN A 50 -1.06 4.61 -21.88
C ASN A 50 -1.37 5.16 -23.28
N GLU A 51 -2.65 5.41 -23.59
CA GLU A 51 -3.08 5.95 -24.89
C GLU A 51 -2.80 7.45 -25.02
N GLN A 52 -2.56 8.14 -23.90
CA GLN A 52 -2.28 9.57 -23.89
C GLN A 52 -0.77 9.83 -23.88
N PRO A 53 -0.26 10.72 -24.73
CA PRO A 53 1.15 11.09 -24.70
C PRO A 53 1.46 11.77 -23.36
N LEU A 54 2.42 11.21 -22.62
CA LEU A 54 2.99 11.86 -21.45
C LEU A 54 3.75 13.09 -21.95
N ILE A 55 3.15 14.27 -21.81
CA ILE A 55 3.86 15.53 -22.00
C ILE A 55 4.94 15.53 -20.92
N ASN A 56 6.21 15.74 -21.31
CA ASN A 56 7.35 15.93 -20.42
C ASN A 56 7.21 17.23 -19.60
N ASN A 57 6.10 17.39 -18.88
CA ASN A 57 5.95 18.39 -17.87
C ASN A 57 6.60 17.82 -16.60
N GLN A 58 7.62 18.51 -16.11
CA GLN A 58 8.46 18.10 -14.98
C GLN A 58 7.72 18.04 -13.63
N ASN A 59 6.40 18.23 -13.59
CA ASN A 59 5.68 18.55 -12.36
C ASN A 59 4.49 17.60 -12.13
N SER A 60 4.75 16.29 -11.99
CA SER A 60 3.75 15.34 -11.45
C SER A 60 3.79 15.22 -9.91
N ILE A 61 4.71 15.94 -9.27
CA ILE A 61 4.81 16.09 -7.81
C ILE A 61 4.90 17.58 -7.47
N GLU A 62 4.02 18.40 -8.03
CA GLU A 62 3.70 19.64 -7.35
C GLU A 62 2.66 19.31 -6.28
N VAL A 63 3.15 18.96 -5.08
CA VAL A 63 2.40 19.32 -3.86
C VAL A 63 2.01 20.78 -4.07
N SER A 64 0.72 21.10 -4.01
CA SER A 64 0.05 22.31 -4.53
C SER A 64 0.65 23.69 -4.16
N ALA A 65 1.81 23.76 -3.51
CA ALA A 65 2.57 24.97 -3.31
C ALA A 65 4.10 24.69 -3.27
N PRO A 66 4.93 25.65 -3.73
CA PRO A 66 6.38 25.58 -3.61
C PRO A 66 6.77 25.73 -2.14
N HIS A 67 6.79 24.62 -1.42
CA HIS A 67 7.11 24.63 0.00
C HIS A 67 8.57 24.22 0.20
N LYS A 68 9.34 25.12 0.82
CA LYS A 68 10.57 24.74 1.52
C LYS A 68 10.21 23.63 2.53
N SER A 69 11.10 22.65 2.71
CA SER A 69 10.89 21.57 3.68
C SER A 69 10.48 22.15 5.04
N ARG A 70 9.34 21.71 5.57
CA ARG A 70 8.89 22.12 6.90
C ARG A 70 9.67 21.33 7.93
N LEU A 71 10.65 21.97 8.56
CA LEU A 71 11.41 21.39 9.65
C LEU A 71 10.61 21.49 10.96
N ARG A 72 10.64 20.44 11.76
CA ARG A 72 10.13 20.42 13.13
C ARG A 72 11.17 21.07 14.05
N PRO A 73 10.79 21.96 14.99
CA PRO A 73 11.71 22.45 16.02
C PRO A 73 12.17 21.31 16.93
N ASP A 74 13.42 21.39 17.42
CA ASP A 74 14.00 20.38 18.30
C ASP A 74 13.60 20.62 19.76
N GLU A 75 12.31 20.43 20.03
CA GLU A 75 11.70 20.61 21.35
C GLU A 75 11.06 19.30 21.82
N ILE A 76 11.19 19.02 23.12
CA ILE A 76 10.56 17.85 23.75
C ILE A 76 9.08 18.17 23.99
N THR A 77 8.18 17.42 23.37
CA THR A 77 6.72 17.59 23.48
C THR A 77 6.00 16.38 24.07
N GLU A 78 6.75 15.37 24.48
CA GLU A 78 6.24 14.05 24.84
C GLU A 78 5.53 14.08 26.20
N ASN A 79 4.22 13.82 26.18
CA ASN A 79 3.43 13.46 27.36
C ASN A 79 2.65 12.19 27.04
N LEU A 80 3.38 11.07 26.97
CA LEU A 80 2.84 9.78 26.58
C LEU A 80 2.21 9.08 27.79
N ASP A 81 0.89 9.16 27.91
CA ASP A 81 0.16 8.32 28.86
C ASP A 81 0.12 6.87 28.35
N ARG A 82 0.84 5.98 29.03
CA ARG A 82 0.93 4.55 28.66
C ARG A 82 -0.44 3.89 28.62
N LEU A 83 -1.36 4.29 29.49
CA LEU A 83 -2.72 3.74 29.53
C LEU A 83 -3.50 4.13 28.27
N SER A 84 -3.43 5.40 27.85
CA SER A 84 -4.06 5.88 26.61
C SER A 84 -3.60 5.12 25.36
N ILE A 85 -2.33 4.72 25.30
CA ILE A 85 -1.75 3.97 24.18
C ILE A 85 -2.27 2.52 24.18
N SER A 86 -2.29 1.88 25.34
CA SER A 86 -2.74 0.48 25.48
C SER A 86 -4.23 0.28 25.21
N LYS A 87 -5.06 1.32 25.39
CA LYS A 87 -6.52 1.24 25.27
C LYS A 87 -7.01 0.73 23.90
N ASN A 88 -6.28 1.03 22.83
CA ASN A 88 -6.62 0.60 21.47
C ASN A 88 -5.90 -0.70 21.05
N SER A 89 -5.08 -1.29 21.93
CA SER A 89 -4.37 -2.52 21.63
C SER A 89 -5.30 -3.74 21.78
N PRO A 90 -5.37 -4.65 20.79
CA PRO A 90 -6.16 -5.87 20.91
C PRO A 90 -5.73 -6.76 22.08
N ASN A 91 -4.43 -6.80 22.37
CA ASN A 91 -3.89 -7.53 23.50
C ASN A 91 -2.69 -6.77 24.08
N SER A 92 -2.66 -6.65 25.40
CA SER A 92 -1.58 -5.99 26.12
C SER A 92 -1.38 -6.66 27.47
N SER A 93 -0.13 -6.73 27.90
CA SER A 93 0.26 -7.22 29.23
C SER A 93 1.00 -6.09 29.92
N GLU A 94 0.49 -5.65 31.06
CA GLU A 94 0.98 -4.49 31.80
C GLU A 94 1.12 -3.24 30.90
N SER A 95 2.35 -2.91 30.49
CA SER A 95 2.69 -1.77 29.64
C SER A 95 3.26 -2.17 28.26
N LEU A 96 3.05 -3.42 27.83
CA LEU A 96 3.56 -3.95 26.56
C LEU A 96 2.41 -4.40 25.64
N ILE A 97 2.57 -4.17 24.34
CA ILE A 97 1.70 -4.72 23.31
C ILE A 97 2.21 -6.13 22.98
N THR A 98 1.34 -7.12 23.17
CA THR A 98 1.69 -8.52 22.93
C THR A 98 1.34 -8.92 21.50
N VAL A 99 2.27 -9.58 20.82
CA VAL A 99 2.07 -10.16 19.48
C VAL A 99 2.34 -11.67 19.53
N PRO A 100 1.71 -12.48 18.67
CA PRO A 100 2.04 -13.89 18.57
C PRO A 100 3.52 -14.07 18.21
N LEU A 101 4.22 -14.95 18.93
CA LEU A 101 5.58 -15.34 18.58
C LEU A 101 5.51 -16.25 17.35
N VAL A 102 6.01 -15.77 16.23
CA VAL A 102 6.17 -16.58 15.02
C VAL A 102 7.55 -17.25 15.09
N ILE A 103 7.57 -18.57 15.19
CA ILE A 103 8.78 -19.40 15.07
C ILE A 103 8.61 -20.19 13.78
N GLU A 104 9.57 -20.09 12.86
CA GLU A 104 9.65 -20.89 11.62
C GLU A 104 10.47 -22.17 11.84
#